data_AF-A0A4Q3CIW1-F1
#
_entry.id   AF-A0A4Q3CIW1-F1
#
_cell.length_a   1.000
_cell.length_b   1.000
_cell.length_c   1.000
_cell.angle_alpha   90.00
_cell.angle_beta   90.00
_cell.angle_gamma   90.00
#
_symmetry.space_group_name_H-M   'P 1'
#
loop_
_entity.id
_entity.type
_entity.pdbx_description
1 polymer ?
#
loop_
_entity_poly.entity_id
_entity_poly.type
_entity_poly.pdbx_seq_one_letter_code
_entity_poly.pdbx_strand_id
1 'polypeptide(L)' 'MAATVRSIFRFKQFEIDQTGCAMKINTDGVLLGALTQAHKPSSILDIGTGTGVI' A
#
# COMPACT_ATOMS: atom_id res chain seq x y z
N MET A 1 -25.94 16.07 -1.40
CA MET A 1 -24.65 15.65 -0.83
C MET A 1 -24.51 14.16 -1.02
N ALA A 2 -23.67 13.70 -1.96
CA ALA A 2 -23.33 12.29 -2.05
C ALA A 2 -22.40 11.96 -0.89
N ALA A 3 -22.78 11.01 -0.03
CA ALA A 3 -21.89 10.50 1.00
C ALA A 3 -20.68 9.88 0.30
N THR A 4 -19.51 10.48 0.45
CA THR A 4 -18.26 9.92 -0.06
C THR A 4 -18.01 8.61 0.67
N VAL A 5 -18.27 7.48 0.00
CA VAL A 5 -17.94 6.16 0.55
C VAL A 5 -16.42 6.09 0.65
N ARG A 6 -15.89 6.20 1.88
CA ARG A 6 -14.47 6.05 2.16
C ARG A 6 -14.07 4.60 1.91
N SER A 7 -13.10 4.36 1.05
CA SER A 7 -12.52 3.04 0.86
C SER A 7 -11.33 2.90 1.82
N ILE A 8 -11.58 2.42 3.03
CA ILE A 8 -10.53 2.28 4.06
C ILE A 8 -9.98 0.85 4.03
N PHE A 9 -8.65 0.72 3.95
CA PHE A 9 -7.93 -0.53 4.23
C PHE A 9 -7.34 -0.46 5.64
N ARG A 10 -7.53 -1.50 6.46
CA ARG A 10 -7.11 -1.51 7.88
C ARG A 10 -5.98 -2.52 8.11
N PHE A 11 -4.82 -2.03 8.51
CA PHE A 11 -3.76 -2.82 9.13
C PHE A 11 -3.96 -2.87 10.64
N LYS A 12 -3.16 -3.71 11.33
CA LYS A 12 -3.23 -3.82 12.79
C LYS A 12 -2.89 -2.53 13.53
N GLN A 13 -2.07 -1.65 12.94
CA GLN A 13 -1.54 -0.46 13.59
C GLN A 13 -2.01 0.86 12.96
N PHE A 14 -2.53 0.83 11.74
CA PHE A 14 -2.97 2.02 11.02
C PHE A 14 -4.00 1.67 9.94
N GLU A 15 -4.60 2.70 9.36
CA GLU A 15 -5.57 2.58 8.26
C GLU A 15 -5.18 3.53 7.14
N ILE A 16 -5.54 3.17 5.91
CA ILE A 16 -5.31 3.99 4.72
C ILE A 16 -6.64 4.21 4.00
N ASP A 17 -6.95 5.48 3.73
CA ASP A 17 -8.01 5.86 2.81
C ASP A 17 -7.47 5.81 1.38
N GLN A 18 -7.94 4.82 0.62
CA GLN A 18 -7.57 4.59 -0.78
C GLN A 18 -8.66 5.13 -1.74
N THR A 19 -9.51 6.05 -1.27
CA THR A 19 -10.46 6.77 -2.12
C THR A 19 -9.71 7.56 -3.19
N GLY A 20 -10.05 7.34 -4.46
CA GLY A 20 -9.43 8.03 -5.60
C GLY A 20 -8.03 7.53 -5.96
N CYS A 21 -7.48 6.53 -5.26
CA CYS A 21 -6.22 5.92 -5.67
C CYS A 21 -6.45 5.01 -6.89
N ALA A 22 -5.59 5.15 -7.91
CA ALA A 22 -5.67 4.36 -9.14
C ALA A 22 -5.43 2.86 -8.89
N MET A 23 -4.52 2.52 -7.97
CA MET A 23 -4.24 1.15 -7.56
C MET A 23 -4.47 1.02 -6.06
N LYS A 24 -5.51 0.27 -5.68
CA LYS A 24 -5.83 -0.05 -4.28
C LYS A 24 -4.79 -1.01 -3.70
N ILE A 25 -4.70 -1.05 -2.37
CA ILE A 25 -3.87 -2.02 -1.67
C ILE A 25 -4.35 -3.43 -2.01
N ASN A 26 -3.39 -4.32 -2.31
CA ASN A 26 -3.62 -5.74 -2.50
C ASN A 26 -2.72 -6.55 -1.55
N THR A 27 -3.12 -7.79 -1.28
CA THR A 27 -2.39 -8.69 -0.38
C THR A 27 -1.01 -9.06 -0.95
N ASP A 28 -0.88 -9.14 -2.27
CA ASP A 28 0.36 -9.57 -2.93
C ASP A 28 1.51 -8.59 -2.69
N GLY A 29 1.24 -7.27 -2.69
CA GLY A 29 2.22 -6.24 -2.34
C GLY A 29 2.72 -6.38 -0.91
N VAL A 30 1.82 -6.63 0.03
CA VAL A 30 2.16 -6.88 1.45
C VAL A 30 3.02 -8.13 1.61
N LEU A 31 2.69 -9.20 0.89
CA LEU A 31 3.50 -10.42 0.88
C LEU A 31 4.87 -10.19 0.24
N LEU A 32 4.93 -9.41 -0.84
CA LEU A 32 6.19 -9.02 -1.48
C LEU A 32 7.08 -8.28 -0.48
N GLY A 33 6.59 -7.24 0.21
CA GLY A 33 7.35 -6.51 1.22
C GLY A 33 7.85 -7.42 2.35
N ALA A 34 6.99 -8.33 2.83
CA ALA A 34 7.34 -9.28 3.88
C ALA A 34 8.38 -10.33 3.47
N LEU A 35 8.38 -10.74 2.19
CA LEU A 35 9.28 -11.77 1.67
C LEU A 35 10.59 -11.19 1.10
N THR A 36 10.61 -9.90 0.75
CA THR A 36 11.78 -9.26 0.16
C THR A 36 12.88 -9.12 1.19
N GLN A 37 14.08 -9.59 0.85
CA GLN A 37 15.26 -9.48 1.72
C GLN A 37 16.29 -8.55 1.09
N ALA A 38 16.68 -7.52 1.82
CA ALA A 38 17.78 -6.64 1.44
C ALA A 38 18.61 -6.30 2.68
N HIS A 39 19.82 -6.85 2.76
CA HIS A 39 20.61 -6.77 4.00
C HIS A 39 21.20 -5.37 4.25
N LYS A 40 21.56 -4.64 3.18
CA LYS A 40 22.06 -3.25 3.19
C LYS A 40 21.84 -2.58 1.81
N PRO A 41 20.60 -2.36 1.37
CA PRO A 41 20.37 -1.70 0.10
C PRO A 41 20.80 -0.24 0.19
N SER A 42 21.61 0.22 -0.76
CA SER A 42 21.93 1.64 -0.93
C SER A 42 20.79 2.44 -1.56
N SER A 43 19.90 1.75 -2.29
CA SER A 43 18.76 2.32 -2.99
C SER A 43 17.71 1.24 -3.22
N ILE A 44 16.42 1.61 -3.09
CA ILE A 44 15.27 0.78 -3.44
C ILE A 44 14.42 1.58 -4.41
N LEU A 45 13.90 0.92 -5.45
CA LEU A 45 12.97 1.49 -6.41
C LEU A 45 11.65 0.70 -6.32
N ASP A 46 10.57 1.42 -6.04
CA ASP A 46 9.20 0.91 -6.12
C ASP A 46 8.54 1.50 -7.38
N ILE A 47 8.24 0.64 -8.35
CA ILE A 47 7.60 1.03 -9.61
C ILE A 47 6.10 0.76 -9.48
N GLY A 48 5.30 1.82 -9.61
CA GLY A 48 3.85 1.69 -9.50
C GLY A 48 3.35 1.61 -8.06
N THR A 49 3.98 2.36 -7.14
CA THR A 49 3.74 2.35 -5.69
C THR A 49 2.28 2.54 -5.24
N GLY A 50 1.39 3.03 -6.11
CA GLY A 50 -0.05 3.13 -5.83
C GLY A 50 -0.34 3.98 -4.59
N THR A 51 -0.70 3.32 -3.49
CA THR A 51 -0.95 3.95 -2.18
C THR A 51 0.31 4.26 -1.37
N GLY A 52 1.50 3.91 -1.87
CA GLY A 52 2.76 4.03 -1.14
C GLY A 52 3.05 2.86 -0.19
N VAL A 53 2.37 1.72 -0.38
CA VAL A 53 2.46 0.56 0.52
C VAL A 53 2.91 -0.68 -0.24
N ILE A 54 4.00 -1.26 0.23
CA ILE A 54 4.52 -2.61 -0.03
C ILE A 54 4.87 -3.23 1.32
#